data_AF-A0A4Y3G803-F1
#
_entry.id   AF-A0A4Y3G803-F1
#
_cell.length_a   1.000
_cell.length_b   1.000
_cell.length_c   1.000
_cell.angle_alpha   90.00
_cell.angle_beta   90.00
_cell.angle_gamma   90.00
#
_symmetry.space_group_name_H-M   'P 1'
#
loop_
_entity.id
_entity.type
_entity.pdbx_description
1 polymer ?
#
loop_
_entity_poly.entity_id
_entity_poly.type
_entity_poly.pdbx_seq_one_letter_code
_entity_poly.pdbx_strand_id
1 'polypeptide(L)'
;MTSSGALRAPRRLLAKDTILSGPAAGMVGAVTAAQMARFTQCPVLGVDMGGTSTDVFCVASNDEAVLCQVHEQTEIAGLKLLAARLSIETVAAGGGLMLHLDGKRLCIGPGSAGAEPGPACYRFGGPLTITDANLLLGRLQKERIISQLCLALMAISLVVPPPLYGNC
;
A
#
# COMPACT_ATOMS: atom_id res chain seq x y z
N MET A 1 -4.53 -16.35 -9.38
CA MET A 1 -3.49 -15.56 -10.07
C MET A 1 -2.13 -16.02 -9.60
N THR A 2 -1.10 -15.95 -10.44
CA THR A 2 0.31 -16.17 -10.08
C THR A 2 1.06 -14.85 -9.97
N SER A 3 2.27 -14.87 -9.41
CA SER A 3 3.17 -13.71 -9.33
C SER A 3 3.53 -13.13 -10.70
N SER A 4 3.47 -13.95 -11.75
CA SER A 4 3.67 -13.55 -13.15
C SER A 4 2.43 -12.90 -13.80
N GLY A 5 1.33 -12.71 -13.06
CA GLY A 5 0.08 -12.16 -13.59
C GLY A 5 -0.77 -13.16 -14.39
N ALA A 6 -0.40 -14.44 -14.41
CA ALA A 6 -1.15 -15.48 -15.13
C ALA A 6 -2.18 -16.18 -14.25
N LEU A 7 -3.17 -16.81 -14.89
CA LEU A 7 -4.11 -17.71 -14.22
C LEU A 7 -3.63 -19.16 -14.33
N ARG A 8 -3.83 -19.93 -13.25
CA ARG A 8 -3.45 -21.34 -13.19
C ARG A 8 -4.47 -22.11 -12.36
N ALA A 9 -4.73 -23.35 -12.77
CA ALA A 9 -5.65 -24.23 -12.05
C ALA A 9 -5.16 -24.46 -10.61
N PRO A 10 -6.05 -24.51 -9.60
CA PRO A 10 -5.67 -24.67 -8.20
C PRO A 10 -4.75 -25.87 -7.94
N ARG A 11 -4.99 -27.00 -8.62
CA ARG A 11 -4.18 -28.22 -8.49
C ARG A 11 -2.73 -28.10 -8.99
N ARG A 12 -2.42 -27.06 -9.79
CA ARG A 12 -1.08 -26.80 -10.34
C ARG A 12 -0.44 -25.54 -9.76
N LEU A 13 -1.11 -24.91 -8.79
CA LEU A 13 -0.64 -23.68 -8.17
C LEU A 13 0.36 -24.03 -7.07
N LEU A 14 1.58 -23.51 -7.17
CA LEU A 14 2.59 -23.64 -6.14
C LEU A 14 2.59 -22.36 -5.29
N ALA A 15 2.74 -22.50 -3.97
CA ALA A 15 2.75 -21.36 -3.05
C ALA A 15 3.85 -20.33 -3.38
N LYS A 16 5.01 -20.79 -3.86
CA LYS A 16 6.10 -19.90 -4.29
C LYS A 16 5.69 -18.97 -5.44
N ASP A 17 4.72 -19.38 -6.25
CA ASP A 17 4.26 -18.63 -7.41
C ASP A 17 3.05 -17.74 -7.07
N THR A 18 2.67 -17.62 -5.79
CA THR A 18 1.58 -16.75 -5.33
C THR A 18 2.07 -15.56 -4.50
N ILE A 19 3.37 -15.46 -4.27
CA ILE A 19 3.98 -14.33 -3.56
C ILE A 19 3.79 -13.07 -4.42
N LEU A 20 3.12 -12.04 -3.90
CA LEU A 20 2.72 -10.83 -4.64
C LEU A 20 1.70 -11.07 -5.79
N SER A 21 0.92 -12.15 -5.76
CA SER A 21 -0.08 -12.40 -6.82
C SER A 21 -1.23 -11.39 -6.85
N GLY A 22 -1.52 -10.73 -5.73
CA GLY A 22 -2.52 -9.65 -5.64
C GLY A 22 -2.07 -8.40 -6.40
N PRO A 23 -0.90 -7.83 -6.05
CA PRO A 23 -0.30 -6.72 -6.79
C PRO A 23 -0.08 -7.04 -8.27
N ALA A 24 0.30 -8.28 -8.61
CA ALA A 24 0.39 -8.74 -10.00
C ALA A 24 -0.94 -8.60 -10.74
N ALA A 25 -2.06 -8.96 -10.11
CA ALA A 25 -3.38 -8.74 -10.68
C ALA A 25 -3.71 -7.25 -10.83
N GLY A 26 -3.32 -6.42 -9.86
CA GLY A 26 -3.45 -4.97 -9.93
C GLY A 26 -2.70 -4.36 -11.12
N MET A 27 -1.46 -4.80 -11.35
CA MET A 27 -0.65 -4.37 -12.50
C MET A 27 -1.29 -4.78 -13.83
N VAL A 28 -1.71 -6.04 -13.97
CA VAL A 28 -2.41 -6.53 -15.17
C VAL A 28 -3.67 -5.69 -15.42
N GLY A 29 -4.47 -5.44 -14.39
CA GLY A 29 -5.69 -4.62 -14.49
C GLY A 29 -5.40 -3.19 -14.91
N ALA A 30 -4.40 -2.53 -14.30
CA ALA A 30 -4.03 -1.16 -14.60
C ALA A 30 -3.50 -0.99 -16.03
N VAL A 31 -2.61 -1.89 -16.48
CA VAL A 31 -2.08 -1.91 -17.86
C VAL A 31 -3.22 -2.12 -18.85
N THR A 32 -4.09 -3.10 -18.60
CA THR A 32 -5.23 -3.39 -19.48
C THR A 32 -6.20 -2.20 -19.56
N ALA A 33 -6.52 -1.57 -18.42
CA ALA A 33 -7.37 -0.39 -18.38
C ALA A 33 -6.77 0.79 -19.16
N ALA A 34 -5.45 1.00 -19.03
CA ALA A 34 -4.74 2.04 -19.77
C ALA A 34 -4.73 1.79 -21.29
N GLN A 35 -4.54 0.54 -21.72
CA GLN A 35 -4.64 0.14 -23.12
C GLN A 35 -6.06 0.36 -23.67
N MET A 36 -7.09 -0.06 -22.93
CA MET A 36 -8.50 0.14 -23.31
C MET A 36 -8.85 1.64 -23.41
N ALA A 37 -8.26 2.47 -22.55
CA ALA A 37 -8.39 3.92 -22.58
C ALA A 37 -7.50 4.59 -23.64
N ARG A 38 -6.77 3.82 -24.46
CA ARG A 38 -5.87 4.29 -25.54
C ARG A 38 -4.67 5.10 -25.06
N PHE A 39 -4.22 4.90 -23.83
CA PHE A 39 -2.98 5.50 -23.28
C PHE A 39 -1.75 4.62 -23.58
N THR A 40 -1.59 4.14 -24.82
CA THR A 40 -0.61 3.11 -25.20
C THR A 40 0.86 3.58 -25.24
N GLN A 41 1.10 4.89 -25.18
CA GLN A 41 2.42 5.52 -25.24
C GLN A 41 2.70 6.36 -23.99
N CYS A 42 1.93 6.13 -22.92
CA CYS A 42 2.07 6.84 -21.67
C CYS A 42 2.61 5.88 -20.59
N PRO A 43 3.54 6.35 -19.73
CA PRO A 43 3.93 5.58 -18.58
C PRO A 43 2.73 5.31 -17.65
N VAL A 44 2.67 4.10 -17.08
CA VAL A 44 1.70 3.76 -16.03
C VAL A 44 2.45 3.50 -14.74
N LEU A 45 2.14 4.31 -13.73
CA LEU A 45 2.62 4.14 -12.36
C LEU A 45 1.47 3.58 -11.52
N GLY A 46 1.63 2.37 -11.02
CA GLY A 46 0.72 1.78 -10.04
C GLY A 46 1.22 2.02 -8.64
N VAL A 47 0.30 2.40 -7.74
CA VAL A 47 0.53 2.53 -6.31
C VAL A 47 -0.67 1.92 -5.60
N ASP A 48 -0.48 0.77 -4.98
CA ASP A 48 -1.48 0.08 -4.17
C ASP A 48 -1.05 0.10 -2.70
N MET A 49 -1.59 1.06 -1.94
CA MET A 49 -1.28 1.22 -0.52
C MET A 49 -2.30 0.50 0.35
N GLY A 50 -1.82 -0.48 1.11
CA GLY A 50 -2.59 -1.17 2.14
C GLY A 50 -2.38 -0.59 3.54
N GLY A 51 -2.78 -1.37 4.55
CA GLY A 51 -2.55 -1.05 5.96
C GLY A 51 -1.09 -1.22 6.42
N THR A 52 -0.28 -2.03 5.74
CA THR A 52 1.08 -2.35 6.20
C THR A 52 2.15 -1.97 5.18
N SER A 53 1.90 -2.23 3.90
CA SER A 53 2.83 -2.01 2.81
C SER A 53 2.16 -1.30 1.63
N THR A 54 3.00 -0.81 0.73
CA THR A 54 2.61 -0.24 -0.55
C THR A 54 3.31 -1.02 -1.65
N ASP A 55 2.54 -1.54 -2.59
CA ASP A 55 3.06 -2.19 -3.79
C ASP A 55 3.08 -1.17 -4.94
N VAL A 56 4.24 -1.05 -5.60
CA VAL A 56 4.46 -0.09 -6.68
C VAL A 56 5.00 -0.77 -7.93
N PHE A 57 4.56 -0.31 -9.09
CA PHE A 57 5.16 -0.70 -10.37
C PHE A 57 5.19 0.50 -11.31
N CYS A 58 6.16 0.53 -12.21
CA CYS A 58 6.26 1.53 -13.25
C CYS A 58 6.49 0.83 -14.59
N VAL A 59 5.62 1.10 -15.56
CA VAL A 59 5.83 0.68 -16.94
C VAL A 59 5.99 1.92 -17.81
N ALA A 60 7.08 2.00 -18.56
CA ALA A 60 7.39 3.18 -19.38
C ALA A 60 6.52 3.24 -20.65
N SER A 61 6.16 2.09 -21.19
CA SER A 61 5.18 1.90 -22.26
C SER A 61 4.36 0.66 -21.90
N ASN A 62 3.06 0.73 -22.15
CA ASN A 62 2.08 -0.31 -21.86
C ASN A 62 1.63 -1.01 -23.15
N ASP A 63 2.58 -1.32 -24.04
CA ASP A 63 2.33 -2.22 -25.16
C ASP A 63 2.01 -3.65 -24.68
N GLU A 64 1.58 -4.53 -25.59
CA GLU A 64 1.21 -5.91 -25.22
C GLU A 64 2.39 -6.73 -24.64
N ALA A 65 3.63 -6.34 -24.94
CA ALA A 65 4.81 -7.08 -24.51
C ALA A 65 5.15 -6.82 -23.03
N VAL A 66 4.66 -5.73 -22.44
CA VAL A 66 5.02 -5.34 -21.08
C VAL A 66 4.65 -6.39 -20.02
N LEU A 67 3.53 -7.11 -20.19
CA LEU A 67 3.09 -8.14 -19.26
C LEU A 67 3.85 -9.47 -19.42
N CYS A 68 4.68 -9.59 -20.46
CA CYS A 68 5.59 -10.71 -20.65
C CYS A 68 6.95 -10.48 -19.99
N GLN A 69 7.24 -9.26 -19.51
CA GLN A 69 8.48 -8.92 -18.82
C GLN A 69 8.40 -9.36 -17.36
N VAL A 70 8.93 -10.56 -17.08
CA VAL A 70 8.97 -11.16 -15.75
C VAL A 70 10.40 -11.33 -15.27
N HIS A 71 10.59 -11.22 -13.95
CA HIS A 71 11.83 -11.54 -13.26
C HIS A 71 11.75 -12.95 -12.70
N GLU A 72 12.75 -13.79 -13.02
CA GLU A 72 12.79 -15.20 -12.57
C GLU A 72 13.37 -15.37 -11.16
N GLN A 73 14.08 -14.35 -10.67
CA GLN A 73 14.76 -14.37 -9.38
C GLN A 73 14.46 -13.11 -8.60
N THR A 74 14.20 -13.25 -7.31
CA THR A 74 14.01 -12.13 -6.39
C THR A 74 14.56 -12.48 -5.02
N GLU A 75 15.11 -11.50 -4.32
CA GLU A 75 15.55 -11.66 -2.94
C GLU A 75 14.48 -11.13 -1.99
N ILE A 76 14.05 -11.97 -1.04
CA ILE A 76 13.06 -11.63 -0.02
C ILE A 76 13.66 -11.96 1.33
N ALA A 77 13.81 -10.97 2.21
CA ALA A 77 14.39 -11.14 3.54
C ALA A 77 15.75 -11.88 3.54
N GLY A 78 16.62 -11.59 2.55
CA GLY A 78 17.93 -12.25 2.39
C GLY A 78 17.90 -13.63 1.72
N LEU A 79 16.72 -14.14 1.34
CA LEU A 79 16.55 -15.44 0.70
C LEU A 79 16.24 -15.29 -0.79
N LYS A 80 16.91 -16.08 -1.64
CA LYS A 80 16.63 -16.12 -3.07
C LYS A 80 15.42 -16.99 -3.39
N LEU A 81 14.42 -16.38 -4.01
CA LEU A 81 13.24 -17.04 -4.55
C LEU A 81 13.38 -17.23 -6.06
N LEU A 82 13.18 -18.46 -6.54
CA LEU A 82 13.17 -18.83 -7.95
C LEU A 82 11.72 -19.03 -8.43
N ALA A 83 11.09 -17.93 -8.83
CA ALA A 83 9.73 -17.90 -9.34
C ALA A 83 9.54 -16.66 -10.22
N ALA A 84 8.96 -16.86 -11.41
CA ALA A 84 8.62 -15.77 -12.32
C ALA A 84 7.62 -14.79 -11.68
N ARG A 85 7.97 -13.50 -11.65
CA ARG A 85 7.11 -12.43 -11.13
C ARG A 85 7.13 -11.19 -12.01
N LEU A 86 6.04 -10.42 -12.00
CA LEU A 86 6.04 -9.08 -12.57
C LEU A 86 6.92 -8.12 -11.75
N SER A 87 7.43 -7.08 -12.40
CA SER A 87 8.29 -6.05 -11.79
C SER A 87 7.49 -5.13 -10.85
N ILE A 88 7.24 -5.60 -9.64
CA ILE A 88 6.50 -4.89 -8.58
C ILE A 88 7.38 -4.78 -7.35
N GLU A 89 7.62 -3.58 -6.86
CA GLU A 89 8.36 -3.38 -5.63
C GLU A 89 7.41 -3.15 -4.46
N THR A 90 7.72 -3.75 -3.31
CA THR A 90 6.95 -3.54 -2.08
C THR A 90 7.75 -2.66 -1.13
N VAL A 91 7.19 -1.52 -0.75
CA VAL A 91 7.74 -0.64 0.28
C VAL A 91 6.99 -0.87 1.58
N ALA A 92 7.71 -0.94 2.69
CA ALA A 92 7.12 -0.98 4.04
C ALA A 92 6.57 0.41 4.42
N ALA A 93 5.51 0.82 3.74
CA ALA A 93 4.77 2.06 3.92
C ALA A 93 3.28 1.76 3.79
N GLY A 94 2.46 2.03 4.80
CA GLY A 94 1.04 1.72 4.78
C GLY A 94 0.26 2.49 5.84
N GLY A 95 -1.06 2.50 5.73
CA GLY A 95 -1.92 3.31 6.61
C GLY A 95 -1.80 2.98 8.11
N GLY A 96 -1.49 1.74 8.44
CA GLY A 96 -1.29 1.25 9.80
C GLY A 96 0.13 1.38 10.32
N LEU A 97 1.06 2.05 9.62
CA LEU A 97 2.37 2.33 10.20
C LEU A 97 2.22 3.22 11.43
N MET A 98 2.89 2.83 12.51
CA MET A 98 2.79 3.50 13.79
C MET A 98 3.53 4.82 13.78
N LEU A 99 2.90 5.85 14.33
CA LEU A 99 3.48 7.17 14.56
C LEU A 99 4.05 7.23 15.97
N HIS A 100 5.27 7.75 16.11
CA HIS A 100 5.90 7.99 17.39
C HIS A 100 6.72 9.28 17.35
N LEU A 101 6.99 9.86 18.52
CA LEU A 101 7.86 11.02 18.65
C LEU A 101 9.27 10.58 19.03
N ASP A 102 10.25 11.07 18.28
CA ASP A 102 11.68 11.03 18.65
C ASP A 102 12.15 12.46 18.90
N GLY A 103 12.14 12.86 20.17
CA GLY A 103 12.36 14.24 20.58
C GLY A 103 11.31 15.19 19.99
N LYS A 104 11.73 16.02 19.02
CA LYS A 104 10.85 16.97 18.29
C LYS A 104 10.43 16.49 16.90
N ARG A 105 10.82 15.27 16.50
CA ARG A 105 10.52 14.71 15.19
C ARG A 105 9.39 13.70 15.29
N LEU A 106 8.43 13.81 14.38
CA LEU A 106 7.43 12.76 14.18
C LEU A 106 8.03 11.71 13.25
N CYS A 107 8.19 10.50 13.77
CA CYS A 107 8.72 9.35 13.06
C CYS A 107 7.61 8.35 12.75
N ILE A 108 7.79 7.57 11.68
CA ILE A 108 6.82 6.61 11.18
C ILE A 108 7.48 5.23 11.06
N GLY A 109 6.83 4.19 11.56
CA GLY A 109 7.34 2.82 11.51
C GLY A 109 8.49 2.56 12.49
N PRO A 110 9.25 1.46 12.34
CA PRO A 110 9.06 0.40 11.34
C PRO A 110 7.84 -0.49 11.64
N GLY A 111 7.28 -0.41 12.86
CA GLY A 111 6.12 -1.21 13.27
C GLY A 111 4.83 -0.83 12.54
N SER A 112 4.00 -1.84 12.27
CA SER A 112 2.63 -1.69 11.75
C SER A 112 1.63 -2.20 12.77
N ALA A 113 0.53 -1.48 12.96
CA ALA A 113 -0.60 -1.88 13.79
C ALA A 113 -1.46 -3.00 13.16
N GLY A 114 -1.21 -3.32 11.89
CA GLY A 114 -1.98 -4.32 11.14
C GLY A 114 -3.45 -3.92 11.00
N ALA A 115 -4.32 -4.93 10.93
CA ALA A 115 -5.77 -4.75 10.93
C ALA A 115 -6.37 -4.86 12.35
N GLU A 116 -5.76 -5.65 13.23
CA GLU A 116 -6.13 -5.83 14.63
C GLU A 116 -4.86 -5.88 15.49
N PRO A 117 -4.70 -4.96 16.47
CA PRO A 117 -5.67 -3.95 16.91
C PRO A 117 -5.86 -2.78 15.92
N GLY A 118 -5.01 -2.65 14.89
CA GLY A 118 -5.15 -1.65 13.84
C GLY A 118 -4.90 -0.21 14.30
N PRO A 119 -5.17 0.79 13.44
CA PRO A 119 -5.20 2.21 13.81
C PRO A 119 -6.01 2.50 15.07
N ALA A 120 -5.61 3.49 15.86
CA ALA A 120 -6.35 3.91 17.07
C ALA A 120 -7.81 4.24 16.75
N CYS A 121 -8.07 4.81 15.57
CA CYS A 121 -9.41 5.11 15.13
C CYS A 121 -10.27 3.84 15.07
N TYR A 122 -9.75 2.65 14.76
CA TYR A 122 -10.51 1.39 14.68
C TYR A 122 -11.11 0.93 16.02
N ARG A 123 -10.68 1.50 17.15
CA ARG A 123 -11.21 1.25 18.51
C ARG A 123 -10.95 -0.14 19.11
N PHE A 124 -9.98 -0.88 18.58
CA PHE A 124 -9.51 -2.12 19.21
C PHE A 124 -8.30 -1.91 20.13
N GLY A 125 -8.11 -0.68 20.65
CA GLY A 125 -6.98 -0.33 21.52
C GLY A 125 -5.65 -0.17 20.79
N GLY A 126 -5.70 0.10 19.48
CA GLY A 126 -4.53 0.26 18.62
C GLY A 126 -3.75 1.56 18.82
N PRO A 127 -2.48 1.62 18.36
CA PRO A 127 -1.63 2.79 18.48
C PRO A 127 -2.00 3.88 17.45
N LEU A 128 -1.37 5.05 17.57
CA LEU A 128 -1.48 6.11 16.58
C LEU A 128 -0.81 5.70 15.26
N THR A 129 -1.48 5.90 14.13
CA THR A 129 -1.02 5.49 12.80
C THR A 129 -1.23 6.56 11.71
N ILE A 130 -0.71 6.32 10.50
CA ILE A 130 -0.95 7.18 9.32
C ILE A 130 -2.46 7.34 9.03
N THR A 131 -3.26 6.28 9.19
CA THR A 131 -4.72 6.32 9.00
C THR A 131 -5.36 7.31 9.96
N ASP A 132 -4.92 7.35 11.22
CA ASP A 132 -5.42 8.29 12.21
C ASP A 132 -5.08 9.74 11.83
N ALA A 133 -3.84 9.98 11.38
CA ALA A 133 -3.43 11.30 10.89
C ALA A 133 -4.29 11.75 9.69
N ASN A 134 -4.53 10.86 8.72
CA ASN A 134 -5.38 11.18 7.56
C ASN A 134 -6.85 11.43 7.96
N LEU A 135 -7.37 10.73 8.98
CA LEU A 135 -8.71 10.97 9.54
C LEU A 135 -8.81 12.36 10.18
N LEU A 136 -7.80 12.77 10.93
CA LEU A 136 -7.77 14.08 11.58
C LEU A 136 -7.63 15.24 10.58
N LEU A 137 -6.78 15.05 9.57
CA LEU A 137 -6.59 16.01 8.49
C LEU A 137 -7.82 16.10 7.56
N GLY A 138 -8.87 15.31 7.80
CA GLY A 138 -10.09 15.31 6.99
C GLY A 138 -9.93 14.69 5.61
N ARG A 139 -8.83 13.96 5.37
CA ARG A 139 -8.60 13.23 4.11
C ARG A 139 -9.45 11.96 4.00
N LEU A 140 -9.91 11.47 5.15
CA LEU A 140 -10.83 10.35 5.26
C LEU A 140 -12.18 10.83 5.80
N GLN A 141 -13.28 10.40 5.18
CA GLN A 141 -14.63 10.74 5.60
C GLN A 141 -14.98 10.03 6.92
N LYS A 142 -15.22 10.80 7.97
CA LYS A 142 -15.42 10.30 9.34
C LYS A 142 -16.64 9.39 9.44
N GLU A 143 -17.71 9.77 8.74
CA GLU A 143 -19.01 9.10 8.75
C GLU A 143 -18.95 7.71 8.11
N ARG A 144 -18.00 7.51 7.20
CA ARG A 144 -17.88 6.30 6.39
C ARG A 144 -16.92 5.27 6.98
N ILE A 145 -16.04 5.71 7.87
CA ILE A 145 -15.04 4.83 8.50
C ILE A 145 -15.55 4.33 9.84
N ILE A 146 -16.24 5.15 10.68
CA ILE A 146 -16.81 4.71 11.98
C ILE A 146 -17.98 5.61 12.43
N SER A 147 -19.13 5.02 12.77
CA SER A 147 -20.23 5.73 13.43
C SER A 147 -19.83 6.24 14.83
N GLN A 148 -20.01 7.54 15.07
CA GLN A 148 -19.83 8.28 16.35
C GLN A 148 -18.38 8.48 16.84
N LEU A 149 -17.70 9.49 16.28
CA LEU A 149 -16.35 9.94 16.66
C LEU A 149 -16.41 10.89 17.87
N CYS A 150 -16.02 10.46 19.09
CA CYS A 150 -15.98 11.37 20.25
C CYS A 150 -14.68 11.36 21.09
N LEU A 151 -13.80 10.34 21.02
CA LEU A 151 -12.62 10.28 21.92
C LEU A 151 -11.23 10.38 21.26
N ALA A 152 -11.03 9.93 20.01
CA ALA A 152 -9.68 9.87 19.40
C ALA A 152 -9.09 11.25 19.03
N LEU A 153 -9.92 12.29 18.90
CA LEU A 153 -9.48 13.64 18.53
C LEU A 153 -8.65 14.33 19.61
N MET A 154 -8.88 14.04 20.90
CA MET A 154 -8.19 14.76 21.98
C MET A 154 -6.73 14.34 22.16
N ALA A 155 -6.36 13.10 21.84
CA ALA A 155 -5.00 12.60 22.04
C ALA A 155 -3.98 13.15 21.02
N ILE A 156 -4.44 13.59 19.84
CA ILE A 156 -3.54 13.89 18.71
C ILE A 156 -3.35 15.40 18.49
N SER A 157 -4.30 16.24 18.92
CA SER A 157 -4.10 17.70 19.01
C SER A 157 -2.97 18.10 19.98
N LEU A 158 -2.53 17.19 20.85
CA LEU A 158 -1.35 17.37 21.71
C LEU A 158 -0.03 17.06 20.99
N VAL A 159 -0.06 16.32 19.87
CA VAL A 159 1.13 15.83 19.15
C VAL A 159 1.39 16.63 17.86
N VAL A 160 0.33 17.11 17.20
CA VAL A 160 0.45 17.91 15.98
C VAL A 160 0.02 19.35 16.31
N PRO A 161 0.96 20.31 16.41
CA PRO A 161 0.60 21.71 16.59
C PRO A 161 -0.27 22.17 15.41
N PRO A 162 -1.19 23.12 15.62
CA PRO A 162 -2.04 23.64 14.56
C PRO A 162 -1.19 24.12 13.38
N PRO A 163 -1.68 23.97 12.13
CA PRO A 163 -0.95 24.43 10.97
C PRO A 163 -0.68 25.94 11.11
N LEU A 164 0.58 26.32 10.96
CA LEU A 164 0.98 27.71 10.72
C LEU A 164 0.53 28.07 9.30
N TYR A 165 -0.78 28.28 9.10
CA TYR A 165 -1.26 29.03 7.94
C TYR A 165 -0.91 30.51 8.19
N GLY A 166 0.36 30.84 7.93
CA GLY A 166 0.76 32.20 7.61
C GLY A 166 0.46 32.42 6.14
N ASN A 167 -0.37 33.43 5.84
CA ASN A 167 -0.59 33.90 4.49
C ASN A 167 0.76 34.20 3.81
N CYS A 168 1.03 33.53 2.70
CA CYS A 168 1.98 33.95 1.67
C CYS A 168 1.23 33.91 0.34
#